data_AF-A0A923G1P0-F1
#
_entry.id   AF-A0A923G1P0-F1
#
_cell.length_a   1.000
_cell.length_b   1.000
_cell.length_c   1.000
_cell.angle_alpha   90.00
_cell.angle_beta   90.00
_cell.angle_gamma   90.00
#
_symmetry.space_group_name_H-M   'P 1'
#
loop_
_entity.id
_entity.type
_entity.pdbx_description
1 polymer ?
#
loop_
_entity_poly.entity_id
_entity_poly.type
_entity_poly.pdbx_seq_one_letter_code
_entity_poly.pdbx_strand_id
1 'polypeptide(L)'
;MSNAPIPDDSVDALIASRLPAWLVTASPANVNKLHQSLCAQQRVQHQLHALFERVTPLDHFAEPLLKQALAPLMLDVRTATLQLKTVVHFSPYVAGVPEGNAIVTRTQPLLAAALHNFSEGETLPLALLESSAVLDALGQRQTLTVQAFMRLCRTLDLGERYQNHLRALFTPRLAGRVGRLGFCVARKWRDAFAGPGSVRPVLCPVALS
;
A
#
# COMPACT_ATOMS: atom_id res chain seq x y z
N MET A 1 35.11 -40.62 -27.85
CA MET A 1 35.95 -39.95 -26.84
C MET A 1 35.30 -38.61 -26.57
N SER A 2 34.49 -38.55 -25.51
CA SER A 2 33.64 -37.41 -25.16
C SER A 2 34.49 -36.25 -24.67
N ASN A 3 34.58 -35.20 -25.49
CA ASN A 3 35.26 -33.96 -25.11
C ASN A 3 34.19 -32.90 -24.84
N ALA A 4 33.49 -33.04 -23.72
CA ALA A 4 32.64 -31.99 -23.17
C ALA A 4 33.34 -31.47 -21.91
N PRO A 5 33.71 -30.18 -21.83
CA PRO A 5 34.50 -29.63 -20.74
C PRO A 5 33.76 -29.54 -19.39
N ILE A 6 32.51 -30.02 -19.30
CA ILE A 6 31.65 -29.94 -18.11
C ILE A 6 30.87 -31.27 -18.01
N PRO A 7 30.84 -31.94 -16.84
CA PRO A 7 30.04 -33.16 -16.63
C PRO A 7 28.53 -32.91 -16.80
N ASP A 8 27.81 -33.84 -17.42
CA ASP A 8 26.36 -33.72 -17.70
C ASP A 8 25.49 -33.56 -16.44
N ASP A 9 25.95 -34.07 -15.29
CA ASP A 9 25.27 -33.94 -13.99
C ASP A 9 25.61 -32.63 -13.22
N SER A 10 26.35 -31.71 -13.84
CA SER A 10 26.74 -30.44 -13.21
C SER A 10 25.59 -29.42 -13.18
N VAL A 11 25.58 -28.58 -12.14
CA VAL A 11 24.72 -27.39 -12.04
C VAL A 11 24.91 -26.46 -13.24
N ASP A 12 26.13 -26.38 -13.79
CA ASP A 12 26.42 -25.56 -14.98
C ASP A 12 25.75 -26.11 -16.25
N ALA A 13 25.70 -27.44 -16.40
CA ALA A 13 25.02 -28.09 -17.52
C ALA A 13 23.49 -27.85 -17.42
N LEU A 14 22.94 -27.92 -16.22
CA LEU A 14 21.54 -27.59 -15.96
C LEU A 14 21.23 -26.11 -16.25
N ILE A 15 22.08 -25.18 -15.80
CA ILE A 15 21.91 -23.74 -16.08
C ILE A 15 21.93 -23.50 -17.58
N ALA A 16 22.92 -24.04 -18.29
CA ALA A 16 23.03 -23.93 -19.75
C ALA A 16 21.78 -24.43 -20.48
N SER A 17 21.20 -25.55 -20.04
CA SER A 17 19.98 -26.12 -20.62
C SER A 17 18.72 -25.26 -20.46
N ARG A 18 18.72 -24.32 -19.50
CA ARG A 18 17.58 -23.45 -19.16
C ARG A 18 17.76 -22.01 -19.65
N LEU A 19 18.89 -21.67 -20.27
CA LEU A 19 19.11 -20.31 -20.78
C LEU A 19 18.25 -20.04 -22.02
N PRO A 20 17.62 -18.86 -22.12
CA PRO A 20 16.88 -18.49 -23.31
C PRO A 20 17.82 -18.28 -24.50
N ALA A 21 17.35 -18.62 -25.70
CA ALA A 21 18.16 -18.62 -26.93
C ALA A 21 18.84 -17.28 -27.23
N TRP A 22 18.21 -16.15 -26.89
CA TRP A 22 18.79 -14.81 -27.08
C TRP A 22 20.00 -14.55 -26.18
N LEU A 23 20.12 -15.21 -25.03
CA LEU A 23 21.23 -15.03 -24.10
C LEU A 23 22.43 -15.92 -24.49
N VAL A 24 22.15 -17.10 -25.02
CA VAL A 24 23.16 -18.03 -25.56
C VAL A 24 23.86 -17.44 -26.80
N THR A 25 23.13 -16.70 -27.62
CA THR A 25 23.63 -16.08 -28.86
C THR A 25 24.11 -14.63 -28.67
N ALA A 26 23.98 -14.06 -27.47
CA ALA A 26 24.38 -12.69 -27.18
C ALA A 26 25.91 -12.54 -27.20
N SER A 27 26.39 -11.39 -27.68
CA SER A 27 27.81 -11.07 -27.60
C SER A 27 28.26 -10.94 -26.14
N PRO A 28 29.52 -11.26 -25.80
CA PRO A 28 30.05 -11.08 -24.45
C PRO A 28 29.88 -9.65 -23.93
N ALA A 29 29.97 -8.66 -24.82
CA ALA A 29 29.72 -7.26 -24.46
C ALA A 29 28.26 -7.00 -24.03
N ASN A 30 27.28 -7.63 -24.66
CA ASN A 30 25.86 -7.50 -24.30
C ASN A 30 25.54 -8.24 -23.00
N VAL A 31 26.10 -9.44 -22.81
CA VAL A 31 25.97 -10.18 -21.54
C VAL A 31 26.56 -9.39 -20.38
N ASN A 32 27.73 -8.77 -20.57
CA ASN A 32 28.35 -7.90 -19.57
C ASN A 32 27.50 -6.66 -19.26
N LYS A 33 26.90 -6.02 -20.28
CA LYS A 33 25.97 -4.89 -20.08
C LYS A 33 24.70 -5.31 -19.31
N LEU A 34 24.15 -6.48 -19.61
CA LEU A 34 23.01 -7.04 -18.89
C LEU A 34 23.38 -7.29 -17.42
N HIS A 35 24.50 -7.97 -17.17
CA HIS A 35 24.99 -8.23 -15.81
C HIS A 35 25.18 -6.94 -15.01
N GLN A 36 25.84 -5.93 -15.59
CA GLN A 36 25.99 -4.62 -14.95
C GLN A 36 24.65 -3.96 -14.63
N SER A 37 23.66 -4.09 -15.52
CA SER A 37 22.31 -3.56 -15.33
C SER A 37 21.56 -4.29 -14.21
N LEU A 38 21.67 -5.61 -14.15
CA LEU A 38 21.10 -6.44 -13.07
C LEU A 38 21.74 -6.08 -11.73
N CYS A 39 23.07 -5.97 -11.65
CA CYS A 39 23.74 -5.55 -10.42
C CYS A 39 23.35 -4.13 -10.00
N ALA A 40 23.16 -3.21 -10.95
CA ALA A 40 22.68 -1.86 -10.64
C ALA A 40 21.25 -1.89 -10.10
N GLN A 41 20.35 -2.64 -10.73
CA GLN A 41 18.98 -2.83 -10.29
C GLN A 41 18.93 -3.43 -8.88
N GLN A 42 19.69 -4.50 -8.62
CA GLN A 42 19.73 -5.15 -7.31
C GLN A 42 20.20 -4.19 -6.22
N ARG A 43 21.23 -3.38 -6.48
CA ARG A 43 21.69 -2.35 -5.53
C ARG A 43 20.60 -1.33 -5.21
N VAL A 44 19.83 -0.90 -6.21
CA VAL A 44 18.71 0.02 -6.00
C VAL A 44 17.58 -0.64 -5.22
N GLN A 45 17.25 -1.90 -5.53
CA GLN A 45 16.24 -2.67 -4.79
C GLN A 45 16.64 -2.84 -3.32
N HIS A 46 17.89 -3.18 -3.03
CA HIS A 46 18.39 -3.27 -1.65
C HIS A 46 18.32 -1.92 -0.92
N GLN A 47 18.64 -0.82 -1.59
CA GLN A 47 18.52 0.53 -1.01
C GLN A 47 17.07 0.89 -0.71
N LEU A 48 16.14 0.59 -1.63
CA LEU A 48 14.72 0.82 -1.42
C LEU A 48 14.16 -0.04 -0.29
N HIS A 49 14.50 -1.33 -0.27
CA HIS A 49 14.09 -2.24 0.79
C HIS A 49 14.56 -1.74 2.16
N ALA A 50 15.83 -1.37 2.29
CA ALA A 50 16.37 -0.80 3.53
C ALA A 50 15.72 0.54 3.95
N LEU A 51 15.12 1.28 3.01
CA LEU A 51 14.34 2.48 3.32
C LEU A 51 12.93 2.12 3.79
N PHE A 52 12.27 1.17 3.12
CA PHE A 52 10.91 0.72 3.49
C PHE A 52 10.88 0.00 4.84
N GLU A 53 11.92 -0.75 5.19
CA GLU A 53 12.07 -1.38 6.53
C GLU A 53 12.04 -0.36 7.69
N ARG A 54 12.29 0.93 7.41
CA ARG A 54 12.25 1.99 8.43
C ARG A 54 10.89 2.65 8.55
N VAL A 55 9.97 2.37 7.63
CA VAL A 55 8.62 2.92 7.67
C VAL A 55 7.87 2.23 8.81
N THR A 56 7.45 3.02 9.79
CA THR A 56 6.59 2.50 10.86
C THR A 56 5.24 2.11 10.27
N PRO A 57 4.73 0.89 10.50
CA PRO A 57 3.40 0.50 10.05
C PRO A 57 2.33 1.46 10.59
N LEU A 58 1.34 1.80 9.75
CA LEU A 58 0.31 2.80 10.07
C LEU A 58 -0.39 2.51 11.41
N ASP A 59 -0.75 1.25 11.66
CA ASP A 59 -1.41 0.84 12.90
C ASP A 59 -0.54 1.10 14.14
N HIS A 60 0.76 0.84 14.05
CA HIS A 60 1.71 1.07 15.15
C HIS A 60 1.97 2.56 15.39
N PHE A 61 1.86 3.39 14.35
CA PHE A 61 1.94 4.83 14.46
C PHE A 61 0.67 5.44 15.08
N ALA A 62 -0.50 4.98 14.64
CA ALA A 62 -1.78 5.55 15.00
C ALA A 62 -2.29 5.10 16.38
N GLU A 63 -2.05 3.84 16.75
CA GLU A 63 -2.49 3.28 18.03
C GLU A 63 -2.12 4.14 19.26
N PRO A 64 -0.84 4.52 19.48
CA PRO A 64 -0.48 5.30 20.66
C PRO A 64 -1.11 6.70 20.65
N LEU A 65 -1.23 7.33 19.48
CA LEU A 65 -1.86 8.64 19.33
C LEU A 65 -3.35 8.60 19.68
N LEU A 66 -4.04 7.56 19.20
CA LEU A 66 -5.46 7.36 19.47
C LEU A 66 -5.71 7.00 20.94
N LYS A 67 -4.87 6.13 21.53
CA LYS A 67 -4.91 5.80 22.96
C LYS A 67 -4.73 7.04 23.83
N GLN A 68 -3.81 7.94 23.46
CA GLN A 68 -3.60 9.19 24.18
C GLN A 68 -4.82 10.12 24.10
N ALA A 69 -5.43 10.24 22.93
CA ALA A 69 -6.62 11.07 22.73
C ALA A 69 -7.86 10.52 23.49
N LEU A 70 -7.93 9.20 23.68
CA LEU A 70 -9.01 8.52 24.40
C LEU A 70 -8.65 8.16 25.85
N ALA A 71 -7.53 8.67 26.39
CA ALA A 71 -7.03 8.33 27.72
C ALA A 71 -8.08 8.42 28.85
N PRO A 72 -9.00 9.42 28.88
CA PRO A 72 -10.01 9.52 29.94
C PRO A 72 -10.98 8.34 29.99
N LEU A 73 -11.14 7.60 28.90
CA LEU A 73 -12.09 6.48 28.79
C LEU A 73 -11.42 5.13 29.04
N MET A 74 -10.08 5.08 29.13
CA MET A 74 -9.29 3.86 29.32
C MET A 74 -9.67 2.70 28.37
N LEU A 75 -10.09 3.04 27.15
CA LEU A 75 -10.51 2.06 26.14
C LEU A 75 -9.29 1.46 25.44
N ASP A 76 -9.34 0.13 25.25
CA ASP A 76 -8.41 -0.52 24.33
C ASP A 76 -8.91 -0.36 22.89
N VAL A 77 -8.23 0.51 22.13
CA VAL A 77 -8.60 0.87 20.76
C VAL A 77 -8.59 -0.29 19.75
N ARG A 78 -7.94 -1.41 20.08
CA ARG A 78 -7.91 -2.60 19.21
C ARG A 78 -9.10 -3.53 19.42
N THR A 79 -9.69 -3.52 20.60
CA THR A 79 -10.78 -4.43 20.98
C THR A 79 -12.11 -3.71 21.14
N ALA A 80 -12.10 -2.45 21.59
CA ALA A 80 -13.27 -1.58 21.55
C ALA A 80 -13.70 -1.35 20.10
N THR A 81 -15.00 -1.27 19.87
CA THR A 81 -15.59 -1.19 18.53
C THR A 81 -16.47 0.03 18.35
N LEU A 82 -16.47 0.57 17.14
CA LEU A 82 -17.44 1.54 16.66
C LEU A 82 -18.54 0.77 15.93
N GLN A 83 -19.78 0.89 16.42
CA GLN A 83 -20.96 0.36 15.77
C GLN A 83 -21.74 1.50 15.11
N LEU A 84 -21.82 1.47 13.78
CA LEU A 84 -22.58 2.41 12.96
C LEU A 84 -23.82 1.72 12.40
N LYS A 85 -24.98 2.34 12.56
CA LYS A 85 -26.25 1.85 12.01
C LYS A 85 -26.82 2.90 11.08
N THR A 86 -27.09 2.48 9.84
CA THR A 86 -27.56 3.37 8.77
C THR A 86 -28.77 2.75 8.10
N VAL A 87 -29.72 3.59 7.70
CA VAL A 87 -30.87 3.19 6.90
C VAL A 87 -30.47 3.22 5.44
N VAL A 88 -30.60 2.09 4.76
CA VAL A 88 -30.37 1.99 3.32
C VAL A 88 -31.72 1.79 2.66
N HIS A 89 -32.06 2.71 1.76
CA HIS A 89 -33.20 2.58 0.87
C HIS A 89 -32.81 1.64 -0.27
N PHE A 90 -33.63 0.62 -0.53
CA PHE A 90 -33.45 -0.24 -1.69
C PHE A 90 -34.69 -0.17 -2.58
N SER A 91 -34.44 0.14 -3.86
CA SER A 91 -35.43 -0.03 -4.92
C SER A 91 -35.27 -1.43 -5.49
N PRO A 92 -36.27 -2.31 -5.35
CA PRO A 92 -36.20 -3.62 -5.99
C PRO A 92 -36.26 -3.47 -7.51
N TYR A 93 -35.39 -4.20 -8.23
CA TYR A 93 -35.40 -4.26 -9.70
C TYR A 93 -36.54 -5.14 -10.25
N VAL A 94 -37.38 -5.70 -9.38
CA VAL A 94 -38.47 -6.62 -9.72
C VAL A 94 -39.80 -5.89 -9.60
N ALA A 95 -40.58 -5.88 -10.68
CA ALA A 95 -41.91 -5.29 -10.70
C ALA A 95 -42.83 -5.96 -9.66
N GLY A 96 -43.47 -5.14 -8.81
CA GLY A 96 -44.42 -5.61 -7.79
C GLY A 96 -43.84 -5.78 -6.37
N VAL A 97 -42.53 -5.59 -6.18
CA VAL A 97 -41.94 -5.50 -4.83
C VAL A 97 -41.97 -4.02 -4.39
N PRO A 98 -42.56 -3.69 -3.23
CA PRO A 98 -42.54 -2.32 -2.71
C PRO A 98 -41.13 -1.89 -2.31
N GLU A 99 -40.84 -0.60 -2.47
CA GLU A 99 -39.62 0.01 -1.93
C GLU A 99 -39.55 -0.22 -0.41
N GLY A 100 -38.33 -0.43 0.09
CA GLY A 100 -38.10 -0.78 1.49
C GLY A 100 -36.88 -0.11 2.08
N ASN A 101 -36.87 -0.07 3.40
CA ASN A 101 -35.78 0.44 4.21
C ASN A 101 -35.16 -0.73 4.98
N ALA A 102 -33.85 -0.93 4.84
CA ALA A 102 -33.10 -1.88 5.65
C ALA A 102 -32.15 -1.14 6.59
N ILE A 103 -32.02 -1.63 7.83
CA ILE A 103 -30.99 -1.15 8.75
C ILE A 103 -29.73 -1.98 8.51
N VAL A 104 -28.67 -1.33 8.05
CA VAL A 104 -27.36 -1.94 7.91
C VAL A 104 -26.52 -1.55 9.12
N THR A 105 -25.99 -2.57 9.81
CA THR A 105 -25.08 -2.38 10.95
C THR A 105 -23.65 -2.70 10.51
N ARG A 106 -22.73 -1.77 10.74
CA ARG A 106 -21.29 -1.96 10.55
C ARG A 106 -20.59 -1.84 11.91
N THR A 107 -19.81 -2.84 12.27
CA THR A 107 -19.04 -2.86 13.51
C THR A 107 -17.57 -3.06 13.16
N GLN A 108 -16.70 -2.20 13.67
CA GLN A 108 -15.26 -2.32 13.44
C GLN A 108 -14.46 -1.80 14.64
N PRO A 109 -13.23 -2.30 14.89
CA PRO A 109 -12.38 -1.79 15.96
C PRO A 109 -12.17 -0.27 15.88
N LEU A 110 -12.03 0.41 17.02
CA LEU A 110 -11.83 1.86 17.06
C LEU A 110 -10.59 2.31 16.27
N LEU A 111 -9.50 1.55 16.37
CA LEU A 111 -8.28 1.83 15.59
C LEU A 111 -8.56 1.75 14.09
N ALA A 112 -9.22 0.68 13.64
CA ALA A 112 -9.60 0.53 12.22
C ALA A 112 -10.56 1.65 11.78
N ALA A 113 -11.49 2.04 12.65
CA ALA A 113 -12.40 3.14 12.38
C ALA A 113 -11.68 4.49 12.24
N ALA A 114 -10.70 4.78 13.11
CA ALA A 114 -9.93 6.01 13.06
C ALA A 114 -9.01 6.09 11.82
N LEU A 115 -8.55 4.93 11.32
CA LEU A 115 -7.74 4.82 10.11
C LEU A 115 -8.57 4.84 8.82
N HIS A 116 -9.86 4.51 8.92
CA HIS A 116 -10.80 4.69 7.83
C HIS A 116 -11.12 6.18 7.72
N ASN A 117 -10.66 6.84 6.66
CA ASN A 117 -10.98 8.25 6.41
C ASN A 117 -12.51 8.41 6.37
N PHE A 118 -13.11 8.92 7.44
CA PHE A 118 -14.55 9.20 7.50
C PHE A 118 -14.89 10.19 6.40
N SER A 119 -15.66 9.75 5.41
CA SER A 119 -16.11 10.61 4.33
C SER A 119 -17.05 11.69 4.87
N GLU A 120 -17.10 12.88 4.27
CA GLU A 120 -17.94 13.99 4.75
C GLU A 120 -19.42 13.58 4.90
N GLY A 121 -19.92 12.72 4.00
CA GLY A 121 -21.28 12.20 4.05
C GLY A 121 -21.58 11.25 5.22
N GLU A 122 -20.61 10.47 5.69
CA GLU A 122 -20.77 9.57 6.84
C GLU A 122 -20.83 10.33 8.18
N THR A 123 -20.37 11.58 8.21
CA THR A 123 -20.40 12.43 9.40
C THR A 123 -21.67 13.25 9.56
N LEU A 124 -22.60 13.20 8.60
CA LEU A 124 -23.86 13.92 8.67
C LEU A 124 -24.79 13.26 9.71
N PRO A 125 -25.37 14.02 10.66
CA PRO A 125 -26.29 13.49 11.66
C PRO A 125 -27.49 12.72 11.07
N LEU A 126 -27.92 13.08 9.85
CA LEU A 126 -29.05 12.43 9.17
C LEU A 126 -28.77 10.99 8.69
N ALA A 127 -27.50 10.58 8.54
CA ALA A 127 -27.15 9.24 8.04
C ALA A 127 -26.96 8.20 9.15
N LEU A 128 -26.88 8.63 10.42
CA LEU A 128 -26.57 7.78 11.56
C LEU A 128 -27.78 7.63 12.47
N LEU A 129 -28.18 6.38 12.72
CA LEU A 129 -29.22 6.09 13.70
C LEU A 129 -28.69 6.32 15.13
N GLU A 130 -29.53 6.80 16.04
CA GLU A 130 -29.21 7.02 17.47
C GLU A 130 -28.75 5.74 18.20
N SER A 131 -29.09 4.57 17.63
CA SER A 131 -28.65 3.25 18.09
C SER A 131 -27.19 2.93 17.74
N SER A 132 -26.48 3.83 17.05
CA SER A 132 -25.04 3.77 16.84
C SER A 132 -24.29 4.10 18.13
N ALA A 133 -23.21 3.38 18.41
CA ALA A 133 -22.54 3.43 19.70
C ALA A 133 -21.06 3.09 19.59
N VAL A 134 -20.27 3.60 20.54
CA VAL A 134 -18.97 3.04 20.87
C VAL A 134 -19.17 1.96 21.93
N LEU A 135 -18.62 0.78 21.68
CA LEU A 135 -18.69 -0.37 22.57
C LEU A 135 -17.28 -0.71 23.06
N ASP A 136 -17.13 -1.10 24.32
CA ASP A 136 -15.88 -1.68 24.81
C ASP A 136 -15.69 -3.13 24.34
N ALA A 137 -14.61 -3.77 24.82
CA ALA A 137 -14.32 -5.17 24.53
C ALA A 137 -15.38 -6.15 25.05
N LEU A 138 -16.20 -5.74 26.02
CA LEU A 138 -17.29 -6.54 26.60
C LEU A 138 -18.63 -6.26 25.90
N GLY A 139 -18.67 -5.37 24.91
CA GLY A 139 -19.88 -4.95 24.21
C GLY A 139 -20.71 -3.92 24.97
N GLN A 140 -20.18 -3.30 26.03
CA GLN A 140 -20.89 -2.29 26.81
C GLN A 140 -20.78 -0.92 26.15
N ARG A 141 -21.92 -0.22 26.08
CA ARG A 141 -22.02 1.12 25.49
C ARG A 141 -21.26 2.14 26.33
N GLN A 142 -20.36 2.86 25.67
CA GLN A 142 -19.55 3.90 26.28
C GLN A 142 -20.27 5.26 26.25
N THR A 143 -19.85 6.16 27.14
CA THR A 143 -20.34 7.55 27.17
C THR A 143 -19.89 8.36 25.96
N LEU A 144 -18.81 7.94 25.29
CA LEU A 144 -18.33 8.54 24.06
C LEU A 144 -19.33 8.31 22.92
N THR A 145 -19.91 9.40 22.42
CA THR A 145 -20.79 9.34 21.26
C THR A 145 -20.01 9.11 19.97
N VAL A 146 -20.65 8.51 18.98
CA VAL A 146 -20.08 8.31 17.64
C VAL A 146 -19.63 9.65 17.03
N GLN A 147 -20.44 10.72 17.19
CA GLN A 147 -20.09 12.05 16.71
C GLN A 147 -18.87 12.65 17.41
N ALA A 148 -18.74 12.44 18.72
CA ALA A 148 -17.56 12.88 19.47
C ALA A 148 -16.31 12.12 19.02
N PHE A 149 -16.42 10.81 18.80
CA PHE A 149 -15.32 10.00 18.26
C PHE A 149 -14.89 10.45 16.85
N MET A 150 -15.83 10.68 15.93
CA MET A 150 -15.52 11.19 14.58
C MET A 150 -14.86 12.57 14.61
N ARG A 151 -15.34 13.47 15.48
CA ARG A 151 -14.73 14.79 15.67
C ARG A 151 -13.31 14.69 16.22
N LEU A 152 -13.09 13.80 17.19
CA LEU A 152 -11.76 13.52 17.73
C LEU A 152 -10.81 13.01 16.64
N CYS A 153 -11.25 12.08 15.79
CA CYS A 153 -10.44 11.59 14.67
C CYS A 153 -10.07 12.70 13.68
N ARG A 154 -11.01 13.61 13.35
CA ARG A 154 -10.75 14.79 12.51
C ARG A 154 -9.75 15.75 13.14
N THR A 155 -9.88 16.05 14.43
CA THR A 155 -8.94 16.93 15.13
C THR A 155 -7.55 16.31 15.26
N LEU A 156 -7.47 14.99 15.42
CA LEU A 156 -6.20 14.28 15.53
C LEU A 156 -5.44 14.25 14.20
N ASP A 157 -6.17 14.17 13.08
CA ASP A 157 -5.67 14.08 11.71
C ASP A 157 -4.48 13.11 11.57
N LEU A 158 -4.78 11.82 11.79
CA LEU A 158 -3.80 10.74 11.68
C LEU A 158 -3.20 10.67 10.26
N GLY A 159 -3.99 11.04 9.24
CA GLY A 159 -3.58 11.07 7.85
C GLY A 159 -2.45 12.07 7.60
N GLU A 160 -2.65 13.34 8.00
CA GLU A 160 -1.63 14.37 7.84
C GLU A 160 -0.38 14.06 8.69
N ARG A 161 -0.57 13.62 9.93
CA ARG A 161 0.54 13.24 10.82
C ARG A 161 1.39 12.12 10.25
N TYR A 162 0.76 11.09 9.68
CA TYR A 162 1.49 9.99 9.06
C TYR A 162 2.18 10.42 7.76
N GLN A 163 1.54 11.25 6.94
CA GLN A 163 2.19 11.83 5.75
C GLN A 163 3.42 12.66 6.13
N ASN A 164 3.35 13.46 7.20
CA ASN A 164 4.50 14.19 7.74
C ASN A 164 5.62 13.26 8.22
N HIS A 165 5.27 12.16 8.89
CA HIS A 165 6.21 11.12 9.29
C HIS A 165 6.92 10.50 8.07
N LEU A 166 6.17 10.11 7.02
CA LEU A 166 6.75 9.59 5.79
C LEU A 166 7.64 10.63 5.09
N ARG A 167 7.18 11.88 4.98
CA ARG A 167 7.98 12.98 4.41
C ARG A 167 9.28 13.15 5.19
N ALA A 168 9.27 13.15 6.51
CA ALA A 168 10.49 13.26 7.31
C ALA A 168 11.48 12.10 7.07
N LEU A 169 10.98 10.87 6.86
CA LEU A 169 11.83 9.72 6.54
C LEU A 169 12.44 9.79 5.13
N PHE A 170 11.70 10.36 4.17
CA PHE A 170 12.06 10.36 2.76
C PHE A 170 12.78 11.65 2.30
N THR A 171 12.39 12.84 2.74
CA THR A 171 12.93 14.13 2.29
C THR A 171 14.46 14.29 2.44
N PRO A 172 15.11 13.96 3.58
CA PRO A 172 16.56 14.10 3.70
C PRO A 172 17.38 13.08 2.89
N ARG A 173 16.76 11.97 2.43
CA ARG A 173 17.48 10.88 1.71
C ARG A 173 17.15 10.80 0.22
N LEU A 174 15.94 11.20 -0.18
CA LEU A 174 15.52 11.29 -1.57
C LEU A 174 16.06 12.56 -2.26
N ALA A 175 16.27 13.66 -1.52
CA ALA A 175 16.82 14.91 -2.06
C ALA A 175 18.22 14.74 -2.69
N GLY A 176 19.02 13.76 -2.24
CA GLY A 176 20.32 13.46 -2.84
C GLY A 176 20.29 12.48 -4.03
N ARG A 177 19.31 11.55 -4.09
CA ARG A 177 19.37 10.36 -4.96
C ARG A 177 18.12 10.07 -5.79
N VAL A 178 16.89 10.33 -5.32
CA VAL A 178 15.67 9.92 -6.06
C VAL A 178 15.16 10.96 -7.05
N GLY A 179 15.51 12.23 -6.89
CA GLY A 179 15.39 13.22 -7.97
C GLY A 179 16.20 12.88 -9.23
N ARG A 180 17.19 11.97 -9.12
CA ARG A 180 17.99 11.46 -10.25
C ARG A 180 17.67 10.02 -10.66
N LEU A 181 17.09 9.17 -9.79
CA LEU A 181 16.85 7.76 -10.15
C LEU A 181 15.68 7.55 -11.12
N GLY A 182 14.61 8.37 -11.05
CA GLY A 182 13.52 8.32 -12.04
C GLY A 182 13.99 8.67 -13.46
N PHE A 183 15.01 9.54 -13.57
CA PHE A 183 15.56 9.99 -14.85
C PHE A 183 16.73 9.13 -15.35
N CYS A 184 17.59 8.61 -14.45
CA CYS A 184 18.76 7.83 -14.83
C CYS A 184 18.45 6.41 -15.30
N VAL A 185 17.41 5.76 -14.76
CA VAL A 185 16.97 4.43 -15.25
C VAL A 185 16.30 4.58 -16.62
N ALA A 186 15.43 5.58 -16.81
CA ALA A 186 14.75 5.80 -18.09
C ALA A 186 15.67 6.32 -19.23
N ARG A 187 16.76 7.03 -18.90
CA ARG A 187 17.71 7.58 -19.89
C ARG A 187 18.77 6.56 -20.31
N LYS A 188 19.32 5.79 -19.36
CA LYS A 188 20.35 4.78 -19.67
C LYS A 188 19.82 3.57 -20.44
N TRP A 189 18.53 3.27 -20.30
CA TRP A 189 17.84 2.25 -21.11
C TRP A 189 17.49 2.75 -22.52
N ARG A 190 17.27 4.06 -22.73
CA ARG A 190 16.98 4.61 -24.06
C ARG A 190 18.23 4.66 -24.96
N ASP A 191 19.36 5.00 -24.36
CA ASP A 191 20.63 5.13 -25.08
C ASP A 191 21.29 3.77 -25.41
N ALA A 192 20.91 2.70 -24.70
CA ALA A 192 21.43 1.34 -24.93
C ALA A 192 20.75 0.59 -26.10
N PHE A 193 19.56 1.02 -26.55
CA PHE A 193 18.76 0.34 -27.58
C PHE A 193 18.55 1.15 -28.87
N ALA A 194 19.22 2.30 -29.02
CA ALA A 194 19.12 3.16 -30.21
C ALA A 194 20.09 2.76 -31.36
N GLY A 195 20.35 1.46 -31.54
CA GLY A 195 21.05 0.94 -32.72
C GLY A 195 20.09 0.76 -33.92
N PRO A 196 20.51 1.03 -35.16
CA PRO A 196 19.63 1.03 -36.32
C PRO A 196 19.10 -0.39 -36.59
N GLY A 197 17.78 -0.58 -36.40
CA GLY A 197 17.08 -1.85 -36.68
C GLY A 197 16.07 -2.34 -35.62
N SER A 198 15.74 -1.54 -34.60
CA SER A 198 14.91 -2.00 -33.47
C SER A 198 13.40 -2.06 -33.76
N VAL A 199 12.83 -3.26 -33.54
CA VAL A 199 11.41 -3.47 -33.24
C VAL A 199 11.09 -2.81 -31.90
N ARG A 200 10.13 -1.87 -31.89
CA ARG A 200 9.67 -1.15 -30.70
C ARG A 200 8.90 -2.08 -29.77
N PRO A 201 9.27 -2.25 -28.49
CA PRO A 201 8.35 -2.78 -27.50
C PRO A 201 7.35 -1.69 -27.10
N VAL A 202 6.07 -2.06 -27.08
CA VAL A 202 4.95 -1.22 -26.66
C VAL A 202 5.09 -0.91 -25.16
N LEU A 203 5.30 0.36 -24.84
CA LEU A 203 5.25 0.90 -23.48
C LEU A 203 3.78 0.98 -23.05
N CYS A 204 3.38 0.21 -22.04
CA CYS A 204 2.19 0.51 -21.24
C CYS A 204 2.59 1.52 -20.14
N PRO A 205 1.97 2.71 -20.09
CA PRO A 205 2.21 3.66 -19.01
C PRO A 205 1.35 3.27 -17.82
N VAL A 206 1.97 2.89 -16.71
CA VAL A 206 1.29 2.97 -15.40
C VAL A 206 1.39 4.43 -14.98
N ALA A 207 0.36 5.19 -15.35
CA ALA A 207 0.11 6.53 -14.83
C ALA A 207 -0.37 6.38 -13.38
N LEU A 208 0.42 6.91 -12.44
CA LEU A 208 -0.07 7.30 -11.13
C LEU A 208 -0.77 8.65 -11.30
N SER A 209 -2.08 8.66 -11.07
CA SER A 209 -2.87 9.84 -10.70
C SER A 209 -3.58 9.52 -9.40
#